data_AF-A0A016TCZ1-F1
#
_entry.id   AF-A0A016TCZ1-F1
#
_cell.length_a   1.000
_cell.length_b   1.000
_cell.length_c   1.000
_cell.angle_alpha   90.00
_cell.angle_beta   90.00
_cell.angle_gamma   90.00
#
_symmetry.space_group_name_H-M   'P 1'
#
loop_
_entity.id
_entity.type
_entity.pdbx_description
1 polymer ?
#
loop_
_entity_poly.entity_id
_entity_poly.type
_entity_poly.pdbx_seq_one_letter_code
_entity_poly.pdbx_strand_id
1 'polypeptide(L)'
;MSGEQCICTSEKVMQFLQKMGAESGIADLTDPALAEFLSTSDGLKHVRDQFYYPKCGTLPDADSSLCDPESDSIYLCGNSLGLMPKATERIMKEQLDKWAKMGVFGHTRGDIPWAHCDEHALEGVAHLVGAKPEEVALCNGLTVNIHVLLTAFYKPTDSRHKIVLESKAFPSDHYAIESQIRLHGRNVEESMVCLTPREGEVCLRTEDILSYIEEHGEEIAVIFLPGIQYYTGQLFDIHTITTAGKKKVGPTKN
;
A
#
# COMPACT_ATOMS: atom_id res chain seq x y z
N MET A 1 6.32 -21.87 -12.71
CA MET A 1 6.83 -20.62 -13.31
C MET A 1 8.16 -20.33 -12.64
N SER A 2 9.26 -20.37 -13.39
CA SER A 2 10.59 -20.05 -12.89
C SER A 2 10.59 -18.60 -12.40
N GLY A 3 10.75 -18.41 -11.10
CA GLY A 3 10.67 -17.13 -10.41
C GLY A 3 11.90 -16.26 -10.67
N GLU A 4 12.00 -15.67 -11.85
CA GLU A 4 12.74 -14.43 -11.97
C GLU A 4 11.96 -13.36 -11.21
N GLN A 5 12.47 -12.99 -10.05
CA GLN A 5 12.01 -11.82 -9.31
C GLN A 5 12.07 -10.62 -10.28
N CYS A 6 10.89 -10.11 -10.67
CA CYS A 6 10.75 -8.90 -11.46
C CYS A 6 11.10 -7.68 -10.58
N ILE A 7 12.36 -7.57 -10.18
CA ILE A 7 12.89 -6.40 -9.52
C ILE A 7 13.28 -5.42 -10.60
N CYS A 8 12.67 -4.23 -10.57
CA CYS A 8 13.06 -3.09 -11.37
C CYS A 8 14.38 -2.55 -10.80
N THR A 9 15.50 -2.83 -11.46
CA THR A 9 16.82 -2.32 -11.09
C THR A 9 17.18 -1.13 -11.98
N SER A 10 18.04 -0.23 -11.51
CA SER A 10 18.54 0.89 -12.33
C SER A 10 19.14 0.40 -13.65
N GLU A 11 19.82 -0.75 -13.63
CA GLU A 11 20.35 -1.38 -14.84
C GLU A 11 19.24 -1.79 -15.82
N LYS A 12 18.18 -2.47 -15.34
CA LYS A 12 17.04 -2.86 -16.18
C LYS A 12 16.30 -1.64 -16.73
N VAL A 13 16.16 -0.57 -15.94
CA VAL A 13 15.59 0.70 -16.41
C VAL A 13 16.44 1.28 -17.53
N MET A 14 17.77 1.32 -17.38
CA MET A 14 18.66 1.81 -18.43
C MET A 14 18.61 0.94 -19.68
N GLN A 15 18.60 -0.38 -19.54
CA GLN A 15 18.43 -1.30 -20.67
C GLN A 15 17.10 -1.08 -21.39
N PHE A 16 16.01 -0.85 -20.64
CA PHE A 16 14.72 -0.51 -21.21
C PHE A 16 14.77 0.82 -21.99
N LEU A 17 15.32 1.88 -21.40
CA LEU A 17 15.43 3.18 -22.06
C LEU A 17 16.30 3.12 -23.32
N GLN A 18 17.43 2.39 -23.27
CA GLN A 18 18.29 2.17 -24.43
C GLN A 18 17.56 1.44 -25.56
N LYS A 19 16.77 0.41 -25.23
CA LYS A 19 15.95 -0.31 -26.19
C LYS A 19 14.92 0.62 -26.83
N MET A 20 14.23 1.43 -26.04
CA MET A 20 13.22 2.38 -26.54
C MET A 20 13.85 3.51 -27.37
N GLY A 21 15.05 3.97 -27.02
CA GLY A 21 15.84 4.90 -27.83
C GLY A 21 16.19 4.32 -29.21
N ALA A 22 16.62 3.06 -29.25
CA ALA A 22 16.92 2.37 -30.50
C ALA A 22 15.67 2.18 -31.39
N GLU A 23 14.52 1.80 -30.79
CA GLU A 23 13.25 1.62 -31.52
C GLU A 23 12.67 2.93 -32.07
N SER A 24 12.83 4.04 -31.33
CA SER A 24 12.38 5.37 -31.75
C SER A 24 13.36 6.10 -32.68
N GLY A 25 14.60 5.65 -32.77
CA GLY A 25 15.68 6.35 -33.47
C GLY A 25 16.28 7.52 -32.69
N ILE A 26 15.98 7.64 -31.39
CA ILE A 26 16.44 8.72 -30.52
C ILE A 26 17.65 8.21 -29.71
N ALA A 27 18.84 8.69 -30.07
CA ALA A 27 20.09 8.23 -29.47
C ALA A 27 20.38 8.85 -28.09
N ASP A 28 19.94 10.09 -27.85
CA ASP A 28 20.09 10.77 -26.57
C ASP A 28 18.91 10.43 -25.65
N LEU A 29 19.19 9.69 -24.58
CA LEU A 29 18.16 9.26 -23.61
C LEU A 29 17.60 10.41 -22.77
N THR A 30 18.20 11.60 -22.85
CA THR A 30 17.72 12.81 -22.18
C THR A 30 16.87 13.71 -23.08
N ASP A 31 16.73 13.36 -24.37
CA ASP A 31 15.92 14.11 -25.31
C ASP A 31 14.42 13.98 -24.96
N PRO A 32 13.68 15.10 -24.78
CA PRO A 32 12.23 15.08 -24.52
C PRO A 32 11.42 14.28 -25.55
N ALA A 33 11.89 14.18 -26.80
CA ALA A 33 11.24 13.37 -27.83
C ALA A 33 11.12 11.89 -27.43
N LEU A 34 12.06 11.37 -26.61
CA LEU A 34 11.97 10.00 -26.11
C LEU A 34 10.80 9.84 -25.13
N ALA A 35 10.58 10.84 -24.26
CA ALA A 35 9.44 10.83 -23.34
C ALA A 35 8.10 10.91 -24.10
N GLU A 36 8.02 11.68 -25.18
CA GLU A 36 6.85 11.74 -26.06
C GLU A 36 6.60 10.39 -26.76
N PHE A 37 7.65 9.74 -27.26
CA PHE A 37 7.56 8.41 -27.85
C PHE A 37 7.06 7.37 -26.85
N LEU A 38 7.60 7.37 -25.62
CA LEU A 38 7.16 6.48 -24.54
C LEU A 38 5.69 6.72 -24.18
N SER A 39 5.30 8.00 -24.05
CA SER A 39 3.91 8.38 -23.72
C SER A 39 2.91 7.99 -24.82
N THR A 40 3.30 8.12 -26.09
CA THR A 40 2.43 7.77 -27.22
C THR A 40 2.30 6.27 -27.41
N SER A 41 3.35 5.52 -27.07
CA SER A 41 3.43 4.06 -27.14
C SER A 41 2.84 3.36 -25.91
N ASP A 42 2.56 4.08 -24.83
CA ASP A 42 1.93 3.53 -23.63
C ASP A 42 0.49 3.06 -23.91
N GLY A 43 0.27 1.75 -23.82
CA GLY A 43 -1.06 1.14 -23.96
C GLY A 43 -2.06 1.59 -22.89
N LEU A 44 -1.59 2.09 -21.75
CA LEU A 44 -2.41 2.58 -20.64
C LEU A 44 -2.63 4.10 -20.66
N LYS A 45 -2.13 4.84 -21.66
CA LYS A 45 -2.26 6.31 -21.70
C LYS A 45 -3.70 6.81 -21.55
N HIS A 46 -4.67 6.04 -22.05
CA HIS A 46 -6.10 6.35 -21.95
C HIS A 46 -6.64 6.35 -20.51
N VAL A 47 -5.94 5.70 -19.57
CA VAL A 47 -6.29 5.70 -18.14
C VAL A 47 -6.11 7.08 -17.54
N ARG A 48 -5.15 7.88 -18.03
CA ARG A 48 -4.94 9.27 -17.60
C ARG A 48 -6.22 10.11 -17.73
N ASP A 49 -6.97 9.89 -18.81
CA ASP A 49 -8.20 10.63 -19.08
C ASP A 49 -9.34 10.30 -18.10
N GLN A 50 -9.18 9.28 -17.25
CA GLN A 50 -10.17 8.88 -16.26
C GLN A 50 -10.04 9.62 -14.92
N PHE A 51 -9.04 10.50 -14.77
CA PHE A 51 -8.77 11.22 -13.52
C PHE A 51 -8.90 12.73 -13.70
N TYR A 52 -9.28 13.42 -12.61
CA TYR A 52 -9.15 14.86 -12.52
C TYR A 52 -7.73 15.23 -12.08
N TYR A 53 -7.05 16.03 -12.89
CA TYR A 53 -5.75 16.61 -12.56
C TYR A 53 -5.94 18.03 -12.01
N PRO A 54 -5.32 18.39 -10.87
CA PRO A 54 -5.30 19.75 -10.39
C PRO A 54 -4.66 20.67 -11.43
N LYS A 55 -5.28 21.82 -11.68
CA LYS A 55 -4.75 22.84 -12.58
C LYS A 55 -3.76 23.71 -11.83
N CYS A 56 -2.69 24.14 -12.50
CA CYS A 56 -1.65 24.96 -11.89
C CYS A 56 -2.23 26.21 -11.19
N GLY A 57 -3.20 26.89 -11.82
CA GLY A 57 -3.85 28.08 -11.24
C GLY A 57 -4.74 27.81 -10.01
N THR A 58 -5.03 26.55 -9.68
CA THR A 58 -5.84 26.17 -8.51
C THR A 58 -5.00 25.76 -7.30
N LEU A 59 -3.68 25.63 -7.48
CA LEU A 59 -2.77 25.19 -6.41
C LEU A 59 -2.36 26.38 -5.53
N PRO A 60 -2.36 26.23 -4.20
CA PRO A 60 -2.17 27.35 -3.27
C PRO A 60 -0.79 28.01 -3.34
N ASP A 61 0.25 27.24 -3.69
CA ASP A 61 1.64 27.70 -3.70
C ASP A 61 2.24 27.81 -5.11
N ALA A 62 1.40 27.71 -6.16
CA ALA A 62 1.87 27.86 -7.54
C ALA A 62 2.12 29.33 -7.88
N ASP A 63 3.31 29.62 -8.38
CA ASP A 63 3.62 30.93 -8.97
C ASP A 63 3.03 31.00 -10.38
N SER A 64 1.95 31.77 -10.54
CA SER A 64 1.27 31.96 -11.81
C SER A 64 2.12 32.66 -12.88
N SER A 65 3.27 33.23 -12.52
CA SER A 65 4.23 33.77 -13.49
C SER A 65 5.12 32.68 -14.12
N LEU A 66 5.19 31.49 -13.51
CA LEU A 66 6.07 30.39 -13.93
C LEU A 66 5.33 29.23 -14.60
N CYS A 67 3.99 29.24 -14.59
CA CYS A 67 3.18 28.18 -15.17
C CYS A 67 1.89 28.73 -15.79
N ASP A 68 1.41 28.07 -16.85
CA ASP A 68 0.09 28.34 -17.43
C ASP A 68 -1.00 27.89 -16.42
N PRO A 69 -1.89 28.79 -15.95
CA PRO A 69 -2.93 28.44 -14.99
C PRO A 69 -3.83 27.27 -15.42
N GLU A 70 -4.05 27.07 -16.73
CA GLU A 70 -4.94 26.02 -17.26
C GLU A 70 -4.23 24.68 -17.48
N SER A 71 -2.91 24.64 -17.35
CA SER A 71 -2.12 23.43 -17.49
C SER A 71 -2.35 22.47 -16.33
N ASP A 72 -2.32 21.17 -16.62
CA ASP A 72 -2.32 20.14 -15.57
C ASP A 72 -1.03 20.23 -14.75
N SER A 73 -1.16 20.07 -13.44
CA SER A 73 0.00 19.93 -12.56
C SER A 73 0.75 18.62 -12.79
N ILE A 74 2.06 18.65 -12.54
CA ILE A 74 2.88 17.43 -12.45
C ILE A 74 2.67 16.83 -11.06
N TYR A 75 1.67 15.95 -10.95
CA TYR A 75 1.22 15.40 -9.67
C TYR A 75 2.01 14.14 -9.26
N LEU A 76 3.09 14.32 -8.49
CA LEU A 76 3.96 13.24 -8.00
C LEU A 76 3.68 12.84 -6.53
N CYS A 77 2.46 13.07 -6.06
CA CYS A 77 2.03 12.78 -4.68
C CYS A 77 0.92 11.72 -4.58
N GLY A 78 0.70 10.95 -5.66
CA GLY A 78 -0.36 9.93 -5.74
C GLY A 78 -0.24 8.80 -4.72
N ASN A 79 0.96 8.58 -4.18
CA ASN A 79 1.22 7.63 -3.09
C ASN A 79 0.69 8.11 -1.73
N SER A 80 0.47 9.41 -1.54
CA SER A 80 -0.13 9.97 -0.33
C SER A 80 -1.64 10.15 -0.50
N LEU A 81 -2.05 10.81 -1.59
CA LEU A 81 -3.45 10.97 -1.95
C LEU A 81 -3.60 10.78 -3.46
N GLY A 82 -4.31 9.72 -3.86
CA GLY A 82 -4.61 9.47 -5.28
C GLY A 82 -5.47 10.57 -5.89
N LEU A 83 -5.27 10.83 -7.18
CA LEU A 83 -6.15 11.71 -7.94
C LEU A 83 -7.58 11.15 -7.95
N MET A 84 -8.58 12.04 -7.96
CA MET A 84 -9.98 11.64 -7.99
C MET A 84 -10.34 11.03 -9.36
N PRO A 85 -10.84 9.78 -9.40
CA PRO A 85 -11.43 9.23 -10.62
C PRO A 85 -12.70 10.01 -11.02
N LYS A 86 -12.88 10.28 -12.31
CA LYS A 86 -14.06 10.99 -12.84
C LYS A 86 -15.38 10.27 -12.56
N ALA A 87 -15.34 8.93 -12.46
CA ALA A 87 -16.51 8.13 -12.13
C ALA A 87 -17.05 8.38 -10.70
N THR A 88 -16.20 8.84 -9.78
CA THR A 88 -16.56 9.04 -8.37
C THR A 88 -17.71 10.03 -8.21
N GLU A 89 -17.67 11.16 -8.92
CA GLU A 89 -18.74 12.18 -8.83
C GLU A 89 -20.11 11.58 -9.20
N ARG A 90 -20.16 10.87 -10.33
CA ARG A 90 -21.38 10.22 -10.81
C ARG A 90 -21.90 9.19 -9.81
N ILE A 91 -21.05 8.27 -9.34
CA ILE A 91 -21.43 7.20 -8.42
C ILE A 91 -21.97 7.78 -7.11
N MET A 92 -21.28 8.78 -6.55
CA MET A 92 -21.73 9.43 -5.31
C MET A 92 -23.08 10.14 -5.51
N LYS A 93 -23.26 10.86 -6.62
CA LYS A 93 -24.52 11.51 -6.94
C LYS A 93 -25.67 10.50 -7.05
N GLU A 94 -25.45 9.35 -7.70
CA GLU A 94 -26.44 8.27 -7.79
C GLU A 94 -26.87 7.79 -6.40
N GLN A 95 -25.94 7.64 -5.46
CA GLN A 95 -26.28 7.23 -4.09
C GLN A 95 -27.05 8.31 -3.31
N LEU A 96 -26.69 9.59 -3.49
CA LEU A 96 -27.39 10.72 -2.88
C LEU A 96 -28.82 10.85 -3.44
N ASP A 97 -28.98 10.73 -4.76
CA ASP A 97 -30.30 10.77 -5.41
C ASP A 97 -31.16 9.59 -4.96
N LYS A 98 -30.57 8.39 -4.82
CA LYS A 98 -31.25 7.20 -4.29
C LYS A 98 -31.74 7.45 -2.86
N TRP A 99 -30.90 8.04 -2.02
CA TRP A 99 -31.30 8.37 -0.65
C TRP A 99 -32.46 9.35 -0.60
N ALA A 100 -32.39 10.44 -1.37
CA ALA A 100 -33.46 11.43 -1.43
C ALA A 100 -34.81 10.85 -1.89
N LYS A 101 -34.78 9.88 -2.80
CA LYS A 101 -36.00 9.28 -3.39
C LYS A 101 -36.56 8.11 -2.57
N MET A 102 -35.69 7.31 -1.95
CA MET A 102 -36.07 6.01 -1.39
C MET A 102 -35.96 5.94 0.13
N GLY A 103 -35.25 6.88 0.77
CA GLY A 103 -35.02 6.84 2.21
C GLY A 103 -34.49 5.47 2.66
N VAL A 104 -35.10 4.91 3.70
CA VAL A 104 -34.74 3.60 4.29
C VAL A 104 -34.78 2.45 3.29
N PHE A 105 -35.60 2.52 2.24
CA PHE A 105 -35.69 1.46 1.24
C PHE A 105 -34.38 1.28 0.45
N GLY A 106 -33.52 2.30 0.40
CA GLY A 106 -32.20 2.23 -0.23
C GLY A 106 -31.24 1.22 0.43
N HIS A 107 -31.51 0.77 1.66
CA HIS A 107 -30.74 -0.30 2.30
C HIS A 107 -30.80 -1.61 1.51
N THR A 108 -31.96 -1.93 0.91
CA THR A 108 -32.24 -3.25 0.33
C THR A 108 -32.74 -3.21 -1.11
N ARG A 109 -32.69 -2.04 -1.77
CA ARG A 109 -33.22 -1.80 -3.12
C ARG A 109 -32.31 -0.86 -3.92
N GLY A 110 -32.48 -0.88 -5.25
CA GLY A 110 -31.66 -0.15 -6.22
C GLY A 110 -30.46 -0.97 -6.69
N ASP A 111 -29.69 -0.41 -7.62
CA ASP A 111 -28.58 -1.14 -8.27
C ASP A 111 -27.47 -1.52 -7.29
N ILE A 112 -27.22 -0.70 -6.27
CA ILE A 112 -26.27 -0.99 -5.19
C ILE A 112 -27.01 -0.90 -3.85
N PRO A 113 -27.60 -1.99 -3.32
CA PRO A 113 -28.20 -1.98 -1.99
C PRO A 113 -27.16 -1.66 -0.91
N TRP A 114 -27.41 -0.69 -0.02
CA TRP A 114 -26.40 -0.27 0.95
C TRP A 114 -26.02 -1.34 1.97
N ALA A 115 -26.88 -2.33 2.22
CA ALA A 115 -26.58 -3.42 3.16
C ALA A 115 -25.47 -4.37 2.66
N HIS A 116 -25.17 -4.35 1.36
CA HIS A 116 -24.20 -5.23 0.69
C HIS A 116 -23.27 -4.44 -0.23
N CYS A 117 -23.09 -3.14 0.02
CA CYS A 117 -22.36 -2.27 -0.91
C CYS A 117 -20.86 -2.59 -0.98
N ASP A 118 -20.29 -3.09 0.12
CA ASP A 118 -18.93 -3.58 0.21
C ASP A 118 -18.71 -4.81 -0.68
N GLU A 119 -19.69 -5.72 -0.74
CA GLU A 119 -19.61 -6.95 -1.53
C GLU A 119 -19.37 -6.70 -3.03
N HIS A 120 -19.84 -5.55 -3.55
CA HIS A 120 -19.76 -5.21 -4.99
C HIS A 120 -18.32 -4.97 -5.49
N ALA A 121 -17.38 -4.66 -4.58
CA ALA A 121 -15.99 -4.41 -4.95
C ALA A 121 -15.06 -5.58 -4.57
N LEU A 122 -15.56 -6.63 -3.90
CA LEU A 122 -14.73 -7.71 -3.38
C LEU A 122 -14.01 -8.48 -4.49
N GLU A 123 -14.67 -8.79 -5.61
CA GLU A 123 -14.02 -9.53 -6.70
C GLU A 123 -12.79 -8.79 -7.24
N GLY A 124 -12.93 -7.49 -7.50
CA GLY A 124 -11.85 -6.65 -8.02
C GLY A 124 -10.71 -6.50 -7.01
N VAL A 125 -11.03 -6.27 -5.73
CA VAL A 125 -10.00 -6.11 -4.68
C VAL A 125 -9.31 -7.44 -4.37
N ALA A 126 -10.05 -8.55 -4.35
CA ALA A 126 -9.49 -9.88 -4.18
C ALA A 126 -8.50 -10.22 -5.31
N HIS A 127 -8.84 -9.88 -6.55
CA HIS A 127 -7.90 -10.01 -7.67
C HIS A 127 -6.64 -9.16 -7.47
N LEU A 128 -6.78 -7.90 -7.02
CA LEU A 128 -5.66 -6.97 -6.80
C LEU A 128 -4.68 -7.48 -5.74
N VAL A 129 -5.19 -8.04 -4.64
CA VAL A 129 -4.35 -8.53 -3.52
C VAL A 129 -3.98 -10.01 -3.66
N GLY A 130 -4.48 -10.71 -4.68
CA GLY A 130 -4.21 -12.13 -4.91
C GLY A 130 -4.88 -13.07 -3.89
N ALA A 131 -6.05 -12.70 -3.37
CA ALA A 131 -6.82 -13.48 -2.40
C ALA A 131 -8.15 -13.99 -3.00
N LYS A 132 -8.87 -14.83 -2.27
CA LYS A 132 -10.27 -15.17 -2.60
C LYS A 132 -11.22 -14.08 -2.09
N PRO A 133 -12.40 -13.88 -2.73
CA PRO A 133 -13.40 -12.92 -2.24
C PRO A 133 -13.77 -13.11 -0.77
N GLU A 134 -13.90 -14.35 -0.30
CA GLU A 134 -14.22 -14.69 1.10
C GLU A 134 -13.08 -14.40 2.09
N GLU A 135 -11.87 -14.07 1.61
CA GLU A 135 -10.70 -13.70 2.42
C GLU A 135 -10.52 -12.17 2.52
N VAL A 136 -11.38 -11.39 1.86
CA VAL A 136 -11.30 -9.92 1.78
C VAL A 136 -12.54 -9.29 2.40
N ALA A 137 -12.34 -8.20 3.15
CA ALA A 137 -13.40 -7.34 3.64
C ALA A 137 -13.06 -5.87 3.37
N LEU A 138 -14.05 -5.09 2.93
CA LEU A 138 -13.91 -3.65 2.70
C LEU A 138 -14.63 -2.88 3.80
N CYS A 139 -13.88 -2.42 4.80
CA CYS A 139 -14.44 -1.78 5.98
C CYS A 139 -13.51 -0.74 6.60
N ASN A 140 -14.10 0.19 7.36
CA ASN A 140 -13.42 1.19 8.20
C ASN A 140 -12.27 1.95 7.50
N GLY A 141 -11.31 2.42 8.29
CA GLY A 141 -10.00 2.91 7.83
C GLY A 141 -8.87 1.95 8.25
N LEU A 142 -7.69 2.14 7.67
CA LEU A 142 -6.52 1.26 7.86
C LEU A 142 -6.22 0.96 9.34
N THR A 143 -6.01 1.98 10.17
CA THR A 143 -5.62 1.80 11.58
C THR A 143 -6.70 1.11 12.41
N VAL A 144 -7.98 1.33 12.09
CA VAL A 144 -9.09 0.60 12.74
C VAL A 144 -9.00 -0.89 12.41
N ASN A 145 -8.75 -1.24 11.15
CA ASN A 145 -8.61 -2.63 10.73
C ASN A 145 -7.36 -3.29 11.34
N ILE A 146 -6.26 -2.55 11.53
CA ILE A 146 -5.08 -3.04 12.26
C ILE A 146 -5.47 -3.41 13.69
N HIS A 147 -6.24 -2.58 14.40
CA HIS A 147 -6.73 -2.92 15.73
C HIS A 147 -7.64 -4.14 15.75
N VAL A 148 -8.55 -4.27 14.79
CA VAL A 148 -9.43 -5.44 14.66
C VAL A 148 -8.60 -6.71 14.47
N LEU A 149 -7.60 -6.68 13.58
CA LEU A 149 -6.70 -7.81 13.33
C LEU A 149 -5.86 -8.13 14.58
N LEU A 150 -5.24 -7.14 15.23
CA LEU A 150 -4.45 -7.37 16.44
C LEU A 150 -5.30 -7.91 17.59
N THR A 151 -6.55 -7.46 17.75
CA THR A 151 -7.47 -8.02 18.74
C THR A 151 -7.73 -9.51 18.52
N ALA A 152 -7.77 -9.96 17.26
CA ALA A 152 -7.99 -11.36 16.90
C ALA A 152 -6.72 -12.22 16.97
N PHE A 153 -5.57 -11.67 16.54
CA PHE A 153 -4.34 -12.44 16.30
C PHE A 153 -3.26 -12.26 17.38
N TYR A 154 -3.20 -11.13 18.07
CA TYR A 154 -2.24 -10.91 19.14
C TYR A 154 -2.76 -11.49 20.46
N LYS A 155 -2.30 -12.71 20.77
CA LYS A 155 -2.66 -13.45 22.00
C LYS A 155 -1.40 -13.69 22.84
N PRO A 156 -0.85 -12.65 23.51
CA PRO A 156 0.44 -12.74 24.16
C PRO A 156 0.42 -13.71 25.36
N THR A 157 1.47 -14.51 25.50
CA THR A 157 1.78 -15.29 26.71
C THR A 157 3.02 -14.74 27.39
N ASP A 158 3.39 -15.26 28.56
CA ASP A 158 4.60 -14.80 29.27
C ASP A 158 5.88 -15.07 28.50
N SER A 159 5.93 -16.13 27.70
CA SER A 159 7.09 -16.46 26.89
C SER A 159 7.00 -15.94 25.45
N ARG A 160 5.81 -15.54 24.97
CA ARG A 160 5.55 -15.17 23.57
C ARG A 160 4.61 -13.98 23.48
N HIS A 161 5.17 -12.79 23.59
CA HIS A 161 4.41 -11.53 23.64
C HIS A 161 4.95 -10.43 22.72
N LYS A 162 6.09 -10.64 22.05
CA LYS A 162 6.71 -9.59 21.25
C LYS A 162 5.95 -9.34 19.95
N ILE A 163 5.82 -8.07 19.57
CA ILE A 163 5.40 -7.64 18.23
C ILE A 163 6.62 -7.02 17.56
N VAL A 164 7.01 -7.55 16.41
CA VAL A 164 8.14 -7.05 15.61
C VAL A 164 7.62 -6.13 14.52
N LEU A 165 8.23 -4.96 14.39
CA LEU A 165 7.97 -3.95 13.35
C LEU A 165 9.28 -3.26 12.94
N GLU A 166 9.24 -2.42 11.91
CA GLU A 166 10.37 -1.60 11.50
C GLU A 166 10.51 -0.35 12.38
N SER A 167 11.76 0.09 12.58
CA SER A 167 12.03 1.38 13.19
C SER A 167 11.48 2.51 12.33
N LYS A 168 10.93 3.55 12.99
CA LYS A 168 10.25 4.66 12.31
C LYS A 168 9.12 4.18 11.39
N ALA A 169 8.38 3.16 11.82
CA ALA A 169 7.12 2.77 11.22
C ALA A 169 6.17 3.97 11.08
N PHE A 170 5.18 3.83 10.20
CA PHE A 170 4.17 4.87 10.03
C PHE A 170 3.51 5.17 11.40
N PRO A 171 3.36 6.45 11.80
CA PRO A 171 3.04 6.77 13.19
C PRO A 171 1.77 6.10 13.72
N SER A 172 0.72 5.99 12.90
CA SER A 172 -0.53 5.34 13.34
C SER A 172 -0.34 3.86 13.64
N ASP A 173 0.50 3.16 12.89
CA ASP A 173 0.76 1.72 13.03
C ASP A 173 1.55 1.48 14.31
N HIS A 174 2.56 2.33 14.57
CA HIS A 174 3.33 2.34 15.81
C HIS A 174 2.41 2.50 17.03
N TYR A 175 1.55 3.52 17.02
CA TYR A 175 0.62 3.78 18.14
C TYR A 175 -0.46 2.70 18.27
N ALA A 176 -0.90 2.09 17.18
CA ALA A 176 -1.85 0.98 17.23
C ALA A 176 -1.24 -0.25 17.92
N ILE A 177 0.01 -0.59 17.58
CA ILE A 177 0.75 -1.70 18.21
C ILE A 177 1.02 -1.39 19.69
N GLU A 178 1.54 -0.20 19.98
CA GLU A 178 1.88 0.23 21.34
C GLU A 178 0.65 0.18 22.27
N SER A 179 -0.50 0.68 21.80
CA SER A 179 -1.74 0.65 22.57
C SER A 179 -2.31 -0.78 22.72
N GLN A 180 -2.14 -1.65 21.73
CA GLN A 180 -2.53 -3.07 21.84
C GLN A 180 -1.69 -3.83 22.85
N ILE A 181 -0.38 -3.56 22.93
CA ILE A 181 0.49 -4.11 23.96
C ILE A 181 0.04 -3.66 25.35
N ARG A 182 -0.21 -2.36 25.54
CA ARG A 182 -0.72 -1.81 26.80
C ARG A 182 -2.08 -2.38 27.19
N LEU A 183 -2.98 -2.56 26.23
CA LEU A 183 -4.32 -3.11 26.46
C LEU A 183 -4.25 -4.54 27.03
N HIS A 184 -3.22 -5.31 26.67
CA HIS A 184 -2.95 -6.64 27.22
C HIS A 184 -2.11 -6.61 28.51
N GLY A 185 -1.92 -5.44 29.12
CA GLY A 185 -1.18 -5.28 30.38
C GLY A 185 0.32 -5.55 30.26
N ARG A 186 0.88 -5.52 29.05
CA ARG A 186 2.31 -5.78 28.80
C ARG A 186 3.11 -4.48 28.78
N ASN A 187 4.38 -4.58 29.16
CA ASN A 187 5.33 -3.49 29.04
C ASN A 187 5.71 -3.28 27.56
N VAL A 188 5.73 -2.02 27.11
CA VAL A 188 6.00 -1.66 25.71
C VAL A 188 7.47 -1.88 25.37
N GLU A 189 8.39 -1.47 26.23
CA GLU A 189 9.83 -1.57 26.01
C GLU A 189 10.29 -3.03 25.86
N GLU A 190 9.61 -3.97 26.53
CA GLU A 190 9.90 -5.41 26.46
C GLU A 190 9.18 -6.13 25.31
N SER A 191 8.01 -5.63 24.88
CA SER A 191 7.13 -6.32 23.95
C SER A 191 7.12 -5.72 22.54
N MET A 192 7.62 -4.51 22.36
CA MET A 192 7.63 -3.82 21.07
C MET A 192 9.05 -3.79 20.50
N VAL A 193 9.28 -4.54 19.45
CA VAL A 193 10.60 -4.67 18.83
C VAL A 193 10.63 -3.88 17.53
N CYS A 194 11.40 -2.79 17.52
CA CYS A 194 11.62 -1.99 16.32
C CYS A 194 12.96 -2.37 15.66
N LEU A 195 12.92 -3.04 14.52
CA LEU A 195 14.13 -3.39 13.75
C LEU A 195 14.73 -2.13 13.11
N THR A 196 16.01 -1.87 13.38
CA THR A 196 16.73 -0.71 12.84
C THR A 196 17.67 -1.12 11.70
N PRO A 197 17.81 -0.30 10.64
CA PRO A 197 18.89 -0.46 9.67
C PRO A 197 20.27 -0.46 10.33
N ARG A 198 21.26 -1.05 9.66
CA ARG A 198 22.66 -0.98 10.09
C ARG A 198 23.16 0.46 10.04
N GLU A 199 24.24 0.75 10.78
CA GLU A 199 24.85 2.08 10.77
C GLU A 199 25.24 2.50 9.33
N GLY A 200 24.83 3.70 8.93
CA GLY A 200 25.04 4.22 7.58
C GLY A 200 24.01 3.75 6.54
N GLU A 201 23.08 2.88 6.90
CA GLU A 201 22.03 2.39 6.01
C GLU A 201 20.66 3.03 6.32
N VAL A 202 19.82 3.12 5.29
CA VAL A 202 18.46 3.67 5.39
C VAL A 202 17.40 2.57 5.35
N CYS A 203 17.67 1.48 4.63
CA CYS A 203 16.77 0.35 4.45
C CYS A 203 17.19 -0.83 5.35
N LEU A 204 16.21 -1.64 5.77
CA LEU A 204 16.49 -2.90 6.45
C LEU A 204 17.00 -3.94 5.45
N ARG A 205 17.95 -4.77 5.86
CA ARG A 205 18.36 -5.91 5.05
C ARG A 205 17.49 -7.12 5.38
N THR A 206 17.07 -7.87 4.38
CA THR A 206 16.24 -9.07 4.59
C THR A 206 16.97 -10.07 5.47
N GLU A 207 18.28 -10.25 5.32
CA GLU A 207 19.08 -11.15 6.17
C GLU A 207 19.04 -10.77 7.66
N ASP A 208 19.00 -9.49 8.00
CA ASP A 208 18.95 -9.04 9.40
C ASP A 208 17.58 -9.33 10.02
N ILE A 209 16.51 -9.13 9.24
CA ILE A 209 15.15 -9.49 9.65
C ILE A 209 15.06 -11.00 9.91
N LEU A 210 15.62 -11.81 9.02
CA LEU A 210 15.61 -13.27 9.13
C LEU A 210 16.45 -13.77 10.32
N SER A 211 17.63 -13.20 10.54
CA SER A 211 18.46 -13.51 11.71
C SER A 211 17.72 -13.22 13.01
N TYR A 212 17.02 -12.07 13.09
CA TYR A 212 16.22 -11.73 14.28
C TYR A 212 15.08 -12.74 14.52
N ILE A 213 14.35 -13.11 13.47
CA ILE A 213 13.27 -14.11 13.55
C ILE A 213 13.82 -15.48 13.99
N GLU A 214 14.99 -15.87 13.49
CA GLU A 214 15.59 -17.16 13.87
C GLU A 214 15.99 -17.17 15.35
N GLU A 215 16.64 -16.09 15.83
CA GLU A 215 17.13 -15.97 17.20
C GLU A 215 15.98 -15.83 18.22
N HIS A 216 14.95 -15.04 17.92
CA HIS A 216 13.91 -14.65 18.87
C HIS A 216 12.51 -15.20 18.56
N GLY A 217 12.37 -16.08 17.56
CA GLY A 217 11.07 -16.52 17.04
C GLY A 217 10.10 -17.14 18.04
N GLU A 218 10.61 -17.76 19.11
CA GLU A 218 9.78 -18.33 20.18
C GLU A 218 9.10 -17.25 21.03
N GLU A 219 9.66 -16.03 21.07
CA GLU A 219 9.15 -14.89 21.85
C GLU A 219 8.21 -13.97 21.04
N ILE A 220 8.26 -14.06 19.71
CA ILE A 220 7.52 -13.19 18.79
C ILE A 220 6.09 -13.69 18.58
N ALA A 221 5.10 -13.02 19.16
CA ALA A 221 3.69 -13.32 18.92
C ALA A 221 3.25 -12.93 17.49
N VAL A 222 3.65 -11.74 17.03
CA VAL A 222 3.24 -11.16 15.73
C VAL A 222 4.43 -10.50 15.06
N ILE A 223 4.56 -10.68 13.74
CA ILE A 223 5.44 -9.88 12.88
C ILE A 223 4.53 -8.96 12.08
N PHE A 224 4.69 -7.66 12.27
CA PHE A 224 3.92 -6.61 11.63
C PHE A 224 4.87 -5.67 10.88
N LEU A 225 5.12 -5.97 9.62
CA LEU A 225 5.97 -5.16 8.73
C LEU A 225 5.12 -4.68 7.54
N PRO A 226 5.38 -3.47 7.01
CA PRO A 226 4.68 -2.99 5.82
C PRO A 226 5.12 -3.77 4.59
N GLY A 227 4.28 -3.78 3.55
CA GLY A 227 4.71 -4.24 2.23
C GLY A 227 5.76 -3.31 1.63
N ILE A 228 5.48 -2.00 1.65
CA ILE A 228 6.39 -0.93 1.21
C ILE A 228 6.53 0.09 2.33
N GLN A 229 7.75 0.45 2.70
CA GLN A 229 8.02 1.47 3.70
C GLN A 229 7.70 2.87 3.15
N TYR A 230 6.85 3.63 3.84
CA TYR A 230 6.25 4.88 3.31
C TYR A 230 7.26 6.00 3.00
N TYR A 231 8.40 6.04 3.68
CA TYR A 231 9.44 7.06 3.56
C TYR A 231 10.58 6.62 2.65
N THR A 232 11.10 5.40 2.83
CA THR A 232 12.25 4.90 2.07
C THR A 232 11.87 4.31 0.72
N GLY A 233 10.59 3.97 0.52
CA GLY A 233 10.12 3.25 -0.66
C GLY A 233 10.58 1.78 -0.71
N GLN A 234 11.17 1.26 0.37
CA GLN A 234 11.65 -0.11 0.41
C GLN A 234 10.49 -1.10 0.30
N LEU A 235 10.54 -1.98 -0.70
CA LEU A 235 9.70 -3.18 -0.79
C LEU A 235 10.31 -4.30 0.06
N PHE A 236 9.57 -4.81 1.04
CA PHE A 236 9.99 -5.95 1.84
C PHE A 236 9.70 -7.28 1.11
N ASP A 237 10.53 -8.30 1.34
CA ASP A 237 10.27 -9.66 0.85
C ASP A 237 9.21 -10.36 1.72
N ILE A 238 7.94 -10.04 1.43
CA ILE A 238 6.78 -10.53 2.17
C ILE A 238 6.77 -12.05 2.25
N HIS A 239 7.10 -12.75 1.15
CA HIS A 239 7.05 -14.20 1.10
C HIS A 239 8.10 -14.85 2.02
N THR A 240 9.36 -14.39 1.90
CA THR A 240 10.48 -14.95 2.67
C THR A 240 10.30 -14.68 4.16
N ILE A 241 9.92 -13.46 4.54
CA ILE A 241 9.69 -13.07 5.94
C ILE A 241 8.51 -13.84 6.54
N THR A 242 7.39 -13.95 5.82
CA THR A 242 6.21 -14.71 6.28
C THR A 242 6.55 -16.18 6.50
N THR A 243 7.33 -16.79 5.59
CA THR A 243 7.76 -18.18 5.70
C THR A 243 8.65 -18.40 6.91
N ALA A 244 9.59 -17.49 7.18
CA ALA A 244 10.45 -17.56 8.35
C ALA A 244 9.65 -17.46 9.65
N GLY A 245 8.74 -16.48 9.76
CA GLY A 245 7.88 -16.33 10.94
C GLY A 245 7.03 -17.56 11.23
N LYS A 246 6.40 -18.14 10.20
CA LYS A 246 5.57 -19.35 10.35
C LYS A 246 6.35 -20.57 10.83
N LYS A 247 7.63 -20.71 10.45
CA LYS A 247 8.48 -21.84 10.90
C LYS A 247 8.74 -21.84 12.41
N LYS A 248 8.65 -20.68 13.07
CA LYS A 248 8.88 -20.51 14.51
C LYS A 248 7.61 -20.77 15.34
N VAL A 249 6.51 -21.13 14.68
CA VAL A 249 5.29 -21.61 15.33
C VAL A 249 5.24 -23.11 15.04
N GLY A 250 5.35 -23.96 16.07
CA GLY A 250 5.13 -25.40 15.93
C GLY A 250 3.76 -25.70 15.28
N PRO A 251 3.51 -26.93 14.78
CA PRO A 251 2.28 -27.23 14.05
C PRO A 251 1.06 -26.75 14.85
N THR A 252 0.31 -25.82 14.27
CA THR A 252 -0.96 -25.32 14.82
C THR A 252 -1.85 -26.53 15.08
N LYS A 253 -2.07 -26.86 16.34
CA LYS A 253 -3.12 -27.80 16.75
C LYS A 253 -4.45 -27.11 16.48
N ASN A 254 -4.99 -27.33 15.28
CA ASN A 254 -6.40 -27.12 15.00
C ASN A 254 -7.21 -28.19 15.73
#